data_AF-A0A6B2TDY5-F1
#
_entry.id   AF-A0A6B2TDY5-F1
#
_cell.length_a   1.000
_cell.length_b   1.000
_cell.length_c   1.000
_cell.angle_alpha   90.00
_cell.angle_beta   90.00
_cell.angle_gamma   90.00
#
_symmetry.space_group_name_H-M   'P 1'
#
loop_
_entity.id
_entity.type
_entity.pdbx_description
1 polymer ?
#
loop_
_entity_poly.entity_id
_entity_poly.type
_entity_poly.pdbx_seq_one_letter_code
_entity_poly.pdbx_strand_id
1 'polypeptide(L)'
;RPDVALLDIRMPLLDGLTAGEEIVRTAPGTAVAMLTTFSEDAYIARALAGGATGFLLKSGDPHELIAGVRAVAGGAAFLSPKVARHVIDGFGARRMGRGAT
;
A
#
# COMPACT_ATOMS: atom_id res chain seq x y z
N ARG A 1 -0.69 -5.41 -20.98
CA ARG A 1 -0.14 -4.84 -19.72
C ARG A 1 -1.30 -4.75 -18.75
N PRO A 2 -1.17 -5.22 -17.50
CA PRO A 2 -2.25 -5.13 -16.52
C PRO A 2 -2.42 -3.68 -16.03
N ASP A 3 -3.66 -3.30 -15.71
CA ASP A 3 -3.95 -1.99 -15.10
C ASP A 3 -3.49 -1.94 -13.64
N VAL A 4 -3.55 -3.07 -12.94
CA VAL A 4 -3.16 -3.21 -11.53
C VAL A 4 -2.27 -4.44 -11.33
N ALA A 5 -1.16 -4.25 -10.63
CA ALA A 5 -0.36 -5.31 -10.03
C ALA A 5 -0.70 -5.38 -8.53
N LEU A 6 -1.36 -6.46 -8.13
CA LEU A 6 -1.67 -6.75 -6.73
C LEU A 6 -0.61 -7.71 -6.17
N LEU A 7 0.20 -7.25 -5.22
CA LEU A 7 1.38 -7.97 -4.74
C LEU A 7 1.29 -8.31 -3.26
N ASP A 8 1.67 -9.52 -2.88
CA ASP A 8 1.97 -9.81 -1.48
C ASP A 8 3.37 -9.29 -1.13
N ILE A 9 3.53 -8.76 0.08
CA ILE A 9 4.85 -8.35 0.57
C ILE A 9 5.76 -9.57 0.77
N ARG A 10 5.21 -10.66 1.32
CA ARG A 10 5.99 -11.87 1.65
C ARG A 10 6.05 -12.82 0.46
N MET A 11 6.85 -12.45 -0.53
CA MET A 11 7.15 -13.29 -1.69
C MET A 11 8.55 -13.95 -1.57
N PRO A 12 8.74 -15.17 -2.10
CA PRO A 12 10.06 -15.79 -2.14
C PRO A 12 10.97 -15.08 -3.15
N LEU A 13 12.29 -15.10 -2.90
CA LEU A 13 13.36 -14.53 -3.74
C LEU A 13 13.37 -13.00 -3.79
N LEU A 14 12.28 -12.39 -4.25
CA LEU A 14 12.07 -10.95 -4.32
C LEU A 14 10.80 -10.60 -3.57
N ASP A 15 10.91 -9.78 -2.52
CA ASP A 15 9.75 -9.34 -1.76
C ASP A 15 8.85 -8.40 -2.58
N GLY A 16 7.58 -8.31 -2.21
CA GLY A 16 6.59 -7.52 -2.94
C GLY A 16 6.84 -6.01 -2.95
N LEU A 17 7.54 -5.48 -1.95
CA LEU A 17 7.88 -4.06 -1.92
C LEU A 17 8.93 -3.76 -2.98
N THR A 18 9.99 -4.57 -3.03
CA THR A 18 11.03 -4.45 -4.06
C THR A 18 10.44 -4.72 -5.45
N ALA A 19 9.61 -5.74 -5.62
CA ALA A 19 8.91 -5.99 -6.89
C ALA A 19 7.99 -4.83 -7.31
N GLY A 20 7.30 -4.21 -6.35
CA GLY A 20 6.46 -3.04 -6.60
C GLY A 20 7.26 -1.83 -7.09
N GLU A 21 8.38 -1.53 -6.44
CA GLU A 21 9.32 -0.46 -6.83
C GLU A 21 9.83 -0.66 -8.27
N GLU A 22 10.15 -1.90 -8.65
CA GLU A 22 10.55 -2.27 -10.01
C GLU A 22 9.43 -2.06 -11.04
N ILE A 23 8.19 -2.45 -10.70
CA ILE A 23 7.03 -2.28 -11.58
C ILE A 23 6.72 -0.80 -11.78
N VAL A 24 6.72 0.01 -10.72
CA VAL A 24 6.51 1.46 -10.81
C VAL A 24 7.54 2.08 -11.77
N ARG A 25 8.81 1.65 -11.69
CA ARG A 25 9.88 2.19 -12.54
C ARG A 25 9.79 1.74 -14.00
N THR A 26 9.44 0.49 -14.25
CA THR A 26 9.53 -0.14 -15.60
C THR A 26 8.18 -0.18 -16.33
N ALA A 27 7.08 -0.02 -15.61
CA ALA A 27 5.72 -0.08 -16.12
C ALA A 27 4.83 1.03 -15.52
N PRO A 28 5.06 2.31 -15.85
CA PRO A 28 4.33 3.45 -15.25
C PRO A 28 2.82 3.47 -15.52
N GLY A 29 2.33 2.67 -16.47
CA GLY A 29 0.89 2.48 -16.71
C GLY A 29 0.23 1.38 -15.86
N THR A 30 0.99 0.69 -15.01
CA THR A 30 0.48 -0.35 -14.10
C THR A 30 0.51 0.20 -12.68
N ALA A 31 -0.67 0.36 -12.08
CA ALA A 31 -0.79 0.76 -10.69
C ALA A 31 -0.39 -0.40 -9.76
N VAL A 32 0.30 -0.11 -8.65
CA VAL A 32 0.76 -1.13 -7.71
C VAL A 32 -0.04 -1.05 -6.42
N ALA A 33 -0.59 -2.19 -5.99
CA ALA A 33 -1.30 -2.34 -4.72
C ALA A 33 -0.70 -3.50 -3.91
N MET A 34 -0.44 -3.27 -2.62
CA MET A 34 -0.01 -4.32 -1.70
C MET A 34 -1.23 -5.05 -1.12
N LEU A 35 -1.16 -6.38 -1.02
CA LEU A 35 -2.12 -7.25 -0.34
C LEU A 35 -1.37 -8.14 0.64
N THR A 36 -1.38 -7.78 1.92
CA THR A 36 -0.56 -8.47 2.93
C THR A 36 -1.34 -8.79 4.20
N THR A 37 -0.84 -9.71 5.01
CA THR A 37 -1.39 -9.97 6.35
C THR A 37 -0.91 -8.94 7.38
N PHE A 38 0.21 -8.25 7.11
CA PHE A 38 0.90 -7.38 8.07
C PHE A 38 0.71 -5.90 7.74
N SER A 39 0.26 -5.10 8.72
CA SER A 39 0.14 -3.64 8.60
C SER A 39 1.22 -2.92 9.42
N GLU A 40 2.47 -3.37 9.33
CA GLU A 40 3.57 -2.70 10.04
C GLU A 40 3.85 -1.32 9.43
N ASP A 41 4.05 -0.31 10.29
CA ASP A 41 4.36 1.08 9.91
C ASP A 41 5.47 1.16 8.86
N ALA A 42 6.53 0.37 9.02
CA ALA A 42 7.68 0.36 8.11
C ALA A 42 7.31 -0.14 6.69
N TYR A 43 6.44 -1.15 6.60
CA TYR A 43 5.97 -1.66 5.32
C TYR A 43 5.04 -0.70 4.61
N ILE A 44 4.12 -0.06 5.35
CA ILE A 44 3.23 0.95 4.79
C ILE A 44 4.05 2.14 4.29
N ALA A 45 4.98 2.63 5.10
CA ALA A 45 5.85 3.74 4.72
C ALA A 45 6.68 3.43 3.47
N ARG A 46 7.31 2.24 3.41
CA ARG A 46 8.10 1.82 2.25
C ARG A 46 7.25 1.65 1.00
N ALA A 47 6.09 1.00 1.10
CA ALA A 47 5.19 0.81 -0.05
C ALA A 47 4.76 2.15 -0.65
N LEU A 48 4.33 3.10 0.19
CA LEU A 48 3.91 4.42 -0.25
C LEU A 48 5.08 5.22 -0.84
N ALA A 49 6.26 5.18 -0.21
CA ALA A 49 7.46 5.83 -0.74
C ALA A 49 7.92 5.23 -2.08
N GLY A 50 7.70 3.93 -2.27
CA GLY A 50 7.98 3.20 -3.51
C GLY A 50 6.95 3.42 -4.63
N GLY A 51 5.92 4.23 -4.39
CA GLY A 51 4.91 4.59 -5.40
C GLY A 51 3.71 3.64 -5.46
N ALA A 52 3.51 2.76 -4.47
CA ALA A 52 2.28 1.99 -4.37
C ALA A 52 1.08 2.92 -4.14
N THR A 53 0.02 2.72 -4.90
CA THR A 53 -1.24 3.47 -4.82
C THR A 53 -2.33 2.71 -4.06
N GLY A 54 -2.09 1.45 -3.70
CA GLY A 54 -2.99 0.64 -2.88
C GLY A 54 -2.28 -0.07 -1.72
N PHE A 55 -2.94 -0.17 -0.56
CA PHE A 55 -2.51 -1.04 0.54
C PHE A 55 -3.72 -1.71 1.21
N LEU A 56 -3.82 -3.02 1.05
CA LEU A 56 -4.94 -3.85 1.49
C LEU A 56 -4.47 -4.94 2.43
N LEU A 57 -5.40 -5.42 3.26
CA LEU A 57 -5.16 -6.52 4.17
C LEU A 57 -5.79 -7.81 3.65
N LYS A 58 -5.03 -8.91 3.69
CA LYS A 58 -5.51 -10.26 3.35
C LYS A 58 -6.65 -10.74 4.23
N SER A 59 -6.74 -10.20 5.45
CA SER A 59 -7.80 -10.50 6.42
C SER A 59 -8.98 -9.52 6.36
N GLY A 60 -8.96 -8.57 5.42
CA GLY A 60 -10.04 -7.62 5.22
C GLY A 60 -11.27 -8.25 4.57
N ASP A 61 -12.35 -7.48 4.47
CA ASP A 61 -13.56 -7.88 3.75
C ASP A 61 -13.22 -8.10 2.26
N PRO A 62 -13.59 -9.24 1.64
CA PRO A 62 -13.41 -9.46 0.21
C PRO A 62 -13.99 -8.35 -0.69
N HIS A 63 -15.06 -7.68 -0.25
CA HIS A 63 -15.63 -6.53 -0.96
C HIS A 63 -14.69 -5.32 -0.93
N GLU A 64 -13.93 -5.10 0.15
CA GLU A 64 -12.89 -4.07 0.21
C GLU A 64 -11.76 -4.36 -0.77
N LEU A 65 -11.39 -5.63 -0.95
CA LEU A 65 -10.39 -6.01 -1.96
C LEU A 65 -10.85 -5.61 -3.37
N ILE A 66 -12.07 -5.98 -3.73
CA ILE A 66 -12.64 -5.65 -5.04
C ILE A 66 -12.75 -4.14 -5.22
N ALA A 67 -13.24 -3.42 -4.21
CA ALA A 67 -13.37 -1.97 -4.23
C ALA A 67 -12.01 -1.29 -4.38
N GLY A 68 -10.99 -1.73 -3.64
CA GLY A 68 -9.66 -1.16 -3.67
C GLY A 68 -8.95 -1.40 -5.00
N VAL A 69 -9.04 -2.61 -5.58
CA VAL A 69 -8.49 -2.87 -6.92
C VAL A 69 -9.15 -1.97 -7.97
N ARG A 70 -10.48 -1.80 -7.93
CA ARG A 70 -11.20 -0.91 -8.85
C ARG A 70 -10.81 0.56 -8.67
N ALA A 71 -10.67 1.02 -7.43
CA ALA A 71 -10.23 2.38 -7.13
C ALA A 71 -8.83 2.64 -7.68
N VAL A 72 -7.89 1.73 -7.44
CA VAL A 72 -6.50 1.81 -7.91
C VAL A 72 -6.42 1.75 -9.44
N ALA A 73 -7.22 0.89 -10.08
CA ALA A 73 -7.34 0.85 -11.54
C ALA A 73 -7.86 2.19 -12.13
N GLY A 74 -8.73 2.89 -11.38
CA GLY A 74 -9.24 4.22 -11.74
C GLY A 74 -8.28 5.38 -11.44
N GLY A 75 -7.07 5.09 -10.95
CA GLY A 75 -6.06 6.10 -10.58
C GLY A 75 -6.25 6.72 -9.20
N ALA A 76 -7.19 6.22 -8.39
CA ALA A 76 -7.37 6.64 -7.01
C ALA A 76 -6.45 5.88 -6.05
N ALA A 77 -6.05 6.51 -4.96
CA ALA A 77 -5.37 5.81 -3.88
C ALA A 77 -6.38 5.02 -3.02
N PHE A 78 -5.95 3.87 -2.49
CA PHE A 78 -6.79 3.07 -1.59
C PHE A 78 -5.98 2.53 -0.41
N LEU A 79 -6.47 2.76 0.81
CA LEU A 79 -5.99 2.11 2.02
C LEU A 79 -7.17 1.39 2.66
N SER A 80 -7.00 0.12 3.03
CA SER A 80 -8.04 -0.56 3.81
C SER A 80 -8.29 0.20 5.12
N PRO A 81 -9.52 0.16 5.69
CA PRO A 81 -9.87 0.98 6.85
C PRO A 81 -8.89 0.84 8.03
N LYS A 82 -8.42 -0.39 8.30
CA LYS A 82 -7.43 -0.66 9.34
C LYS A 82 -6.06 -0.03 9.07
N VAL A 83 -5.61 -0.06 7.81
CA VAL A 83 -4.35 0.57 7.39
C VAL A 83 -4.47 2.09 7.41
N ALA A 84 -5.58 2.63 6.91
CA ALA A 84 -5.89 4.05 6.96
C ALA A 84 -5.86 4.58 8.40
N ARG A 85 -6.48 3.84 9.34
CA ARG A 85 -6.46 4.18 10.77
C ARG A 85 -5.03 4.25 11.31
N HIS A 86 -4.21 3.25 11.00
CA HIS A 86 -2.81 3.20 11.44
C HIS A 86 -2.00 4.40 10.91
N VAL A 87 -2.17 4.73 9.62
CA VAL A 87 -1.52 5.90 9.01
C VAL A 87 -1.94 7.20 9.70
N ILE A 88 -3.24 7.37 9.97
CA ILE A 88 -3.77 8.56 10.66
C ILE A 88 -3.17 8.68 12.07
N ASP A 89 -3.15 7.59 12.84
CA ASP A 89 -2.61 7.58 14.20
C ASP A 89 -1.11 7.91 14.22
N GLY A 90 -0.34 7.32 13.29
CA GLY A 90 1.09 7.61 13.14
C GLY A 90 1.40 9.02 12.61
N PHE A 91 0.48 9.63 11.86
CA PHE A 91 0.61 11.02 11.41
C PHE A 91 0.38 12.02 12.56
N GLY A 92 -0.61 11.75 13.41
CA GLY A 92 -0.91 12.56 14.61
C GLY A 92 0.25 12.55 15.61
N ALA A 93 0.80 11.37 15.90
CA ALA A 93 1.90 11.22 16.86
C ALA A 93 3.18 11.99 16.44
N ARG A 94 3.54 11.96 15.15
CA ARG A 94 4.73 12.65 14.63
C ARG A 94 4.62 14.18 14.66
N ARG A 95 3.40 14.72 14.56
CA ARG A 95 3.16 16.17 14.57
C ARG A 95 3.23 16.76 15.99
N MET A 96 2.84 15.98 17.00
CA MET A 96 2.91 16.40 18.41
C MET A 96 4.34 16.37 18.98
N GLY A 97 5.22 15.51 18.45
CA GLY A 97 6.64 15.46 18.86
C GLY A 97 7.51 16.59 18.30
N ARG A 98 7.16 17.19 17.16
CA ARG A 98 7.91 18.30 16.53
C ARG A 98 7.52 19.70 17.01
N GLY A 99 6.47 19.82 17.82
CA GLY A 99 6.00 21.10 18.37
C GLY A 99 6.43 21.37 19.81
N ALA A 100 7.20 20.47 20.43
CA ALA A 100 7.54 20.52 21.86
C ALA A 100 9.03 20.85 22.14
N THR A 101 9.74 21.45 21.19
CA THR A 101 11.15 21.86 21.33
C THR A 101 11.32 23.35 21.08
#